data_AF-A0A0F9BZ74-F1
#
_entry.id   AF-A0A0F9BZ74-F1
#
_cell.length_a   1.000
_cell.length_b   1.000
_cell.length_c   1.000
_cell.angle_alpha   90.00
_cell.angle_beta   90.00
_cell.angle_gamma   90.00
#
_symmetry.space_group_name_H-M   'P 1'
#
loop_
_entity.id
_entity.type
_entity.pdbx_description
1 polymer ?
#
loop_
_entity_poly.entity_id
_entity_poly.type
_entity_poly.pdbx_seq_one_letter_code
_entity_poly.pdbx_strand_id
1 'polypeptide(L)'
;MNVKIALIFSLLLFAGLIVGFTDSVATSEYTAVVYNQSDSPLPNRNFDKMMDVLTHQRCMNCHPNDNIPKQGDESHPHNFGVAGGENDHGFQAIKCTTC
;
A
#
# COMPACT_ATOMS: atom_id res chain seq x y z
N MET A 1 3.24 27.33 -51.70
CA MET A 1 3.71 27.49 -50.31
C MET A 1 5.11 28.09 -50.36
N ASN A 2 5.32 29.26 -49.76
CA ASN A 2 6.60 29.97 -49.89
C ASN A 2 7.71 29.16 -49.22
N VAL A 3 8.83 28.92 -49.92
CA VAL A 3 9.96 28.09 -49.43
C VAL A 3 10.43 28.54 -48.03
N LYS A 4 10.38 29.84 -47.75
CA LYS A 4 10.69 30.40 -46.42
C LYS A 4 9.75 29.91 -45.31
N ILE A 5 8.46 29.77 -45.60
CA ILE A 5 7.46 29.28 -44.64
C ILE A 5 7.67 27.79 -44.36
N ALA A 6 8.01 27.00 -45.39
CA ALA A 6 8.31 25.58 -45.23
C ALA A 6 9.58 25.35 -44.38
N LEU A 7 10.61 26.17 -44.54
CA LEU A 7 11.84 26.10 -43.74
C LEU A 7 11.59 26.45 -42.27
N ILE A 8 10.77 27.46 -41.98
CA ILE A 8 10.41 27.84 -40.60
C ILE A 8 9.64 26.70 -39.90
N PHE A 9 8.69 26.07 -40.61
CA PHE A 9 7.95 24.93 -40.06
C PHE A 9 8.85 23.72 -39.79
N SER A 10 9.79 23.43 -40.69
CA SER A 10 10.75 22.33 -40.51
C SER A 10 11.69 22.57 -39.32
N LEU A 11 12.15 23.81 -39.14
CA LEU A 11 12.98 24.19 -38.00
C LEU A 11 12.23 24.04 -36.67
N LEU A 12 10.97 24.48 -36.61
CA LEU A 12 10.14 24.36 -35.41
C LEU A 12 9.84 22.91 -35.05
N LEU A 13 9.56 22.06 -36.05
CA LEU A 13 9.38 20.62 -35.84
C LEU A 13 10.65 19.96 -35.30
N PHE A 14 11.81 20.30 -35.84
CA PHE A 14 13.08 19.75 -35.39
C PHE A 14 13.42 20.19 -33.96
N ALA A 15 13.18 21.46 -33.62
CA ALA A 15 13.39 21.97 -32.27
C ALA A 15 12.44 21.31 -31.25
N GLY A 16 11.17 21.13 -31.61
CA GLY A 16 10.20 20.43 -30.76
C GLY A 16 10.56 18.96 -30.53
N LEU A 17 11.11 18.30 -31.55
CA LEU A 17 11.58 16.92 -31.45
C LEU A 17 12.74 16.80 -30.43
N ILE A 18 13.72 17.71 -30.49
CA ILE A 18 14.86 17.72 -29.57
C ILE A 18 14.39 17.87 -28.12
N VAL A 19 13.47 18.81 -27.85
CA VAL A 19 12.95 19.04 -26.49
C VAL A 19 12.22 17.79 -25.96
N GLY A 20 11.40 17.14 -26.80
CA GLY A 20 10.65 15.93 -26.40
C GLY A 20 11.51 14.72 -26.05
N PHE A 21 12.77 14.66 -26.48
CA PHE A 21 13.71 13.60 -26.10
C PHE A 21 14.54 13.92 -24.84
N THR A 22 14.42 15.13 -24.26
CA THR A 22 15.21 15.52 -23.08
C THR A 22 14.54 15.20 -21.74
N ASP A 23 13.27 14.79 -21.75
CA ASP A 23 12.57 14.36 -20.54
C ASP A 23 13.17 13.04 -20.03
N SER A 24 14.14 13.17 -19.14
CA SER A 24 14.69 12.06 -18.38
C SER A 24 13.69 11.70 -17.30
N VAL A 25 13.12 10.49 -17.36
CA VAL A 25 12.29 9.96 -16.26
C VAL A 25 13.15 9.95 -15.00
N ALA A 26 12.78 10.80 -14.03
CA ALA A 26 13.42 10.80 -12.72
C ALA A 26 13.11 9.47 -12.02
N THR A 27 14.02 8.50 -12.16
CA THR A 27 13.99 7.30 -11.35
C THR A 27 14.31 7.71 -9.92
N SER A 28 13.33 7.57 -9.02
CA SER A 28 13.54 7.80 -7.59
C SER A 28 14.68 6.92 -7.12
N GLU A 29 15.78 7.55 -6.72
CA GLU A 29 16.94 6.86 -6.18
C GLU A 29 16.55 6.28 -4.81
N TYR A 30 16.38 4.96 -4.74
CA TYR A 30 16.15 4.27 -3.49
C TYR A 30 17.42 4.37 -2.65
N THR A 31 17.36 5.17 -1.60
CA THR A 31 18.41 5.23 -0.58
C THR A 31 18.19 4.08 0.40
N ALA A 32 19.14 3.13 0.40
CA ALA A 32 19.14 2.08 1.41
C ALA A 32 19.39 2.71 2.78
N VAL A 33 18.50 2.44 3.74
CA VAL A 33 18.72 2.80 5.15
C VAL A 33 19.90 1.95 5.66
N VAL A 34 21.07 2.56 5.79
CA VAL A 34 22.25 1.92 6.38
C VAL A 34 21.99 1.80 7.88
N TYR A 35 21.52 0.63 8.31
CA TYR A 35 21.37 0.31 9.72
C TYR A 35 22.76 0.07 10.30
N ASN A 36 23.29 1.01 11.08
CA ASN A 36 24.55 0.82 11.77
C ASN A 36 24.37 -0.30 12.81
N GLN A 37 25.22 -1.32 12.72
CA GLN A 37 25.10 -2.53 13.55
C GLN A 37 25.21 -2.24 15.06
N SER A 38 25.74 -1.08 15.44
CA SER A 38 25.79 -0.55 16.82
C SER A 38 24.44 -0.16 17.41
N ASP A 39 23.43 0.10 16.58
CA ASP A 39 22.07 0.48 17.00
C ASP A 39 21.10 -0.70 16.99
N SER A 40 21.57 -1.90 16.64
CA SER A 40 20.76 -3.12 16.63
C SER A 40 20.21 -3.37 18.03
N PRO A 41 18.89 -3.23 18.26
CA PRO A 41 18.30 -3.75 19.47
C PRO A 41 18.63 -5.24 19.52
N LEU A 42 18.93 -5.79 20.71
CA LEU A 42 19.07 -7.24 20.92
C LEU A 42 18.00 -7.96 20.08
N PRO A 43 18.32 -9.03 19.33
CA PRO A 43 17.42 -9.65 18.35
C PRO A 43 15.97 -9.77 18.85
N ASN A 44 15.80 -10.11 20.13
CA ASN A 44 14.50 -10.23 20.78
C ASN A 44 13.67 -8.93 20.81
N ARG A 45 14.26 -7.75 21.01
CA ARG A 45 13.50 -6.49 21.21
C ARG A 45 12.63 -6.09 20.02
N ASN A 46 13.08 -6.41 18.81
CA ASN A 46 12.29 -6.15 17.61
C ASN A 46 11.12 -7.12 17.49
N PHE A 47 11.36 -8.40 17.81
CA PHE A 47 10.30 -9.39 17.88
C PHE A 47 9.31 -9.08 19.00
N ASP A 48 9.76 -8.66 20.18
CA ASP A 48 8.92 -8.23 21.30
C ASP A 48 7.97 -7.10 20.86
N LYS A 49 8.51 -6.03 20.26
CA LYS A 49 7.70 -4.92 19.71
C LYS A 49 6.71 -5.37 18.65
N MET A 50 7.11 -6.32 17.79
CA MET A 50 6.21 -6.88 16.78
C MET A 50 5.07 -7.65 17.46
N MET A 51 5.39 -8.45 18.48
CA MET A 51 4.41 -9.23 19.22
C MET A 51 3.45 -8.34 20.01
N ASP A 52 3.90 -7.22 20.57
CA ASP A 52 3.02 -6.22 21.20
C ASP A 52 1.92 -5.71 20.24
N VAL A 53 2.20 -5.69 18.93
CA VAL A 53 1.23 -5.32 17.91
C VAL A 53 0.36 -6.49 17.51
N LEU A 54 0.97 -7.62 17.14
CA LEU A 54 0.27 -8.78 16.59
C LEU A 54 -0.67 -9.43 17.59
N THR A 55 -0.33 -9.40 18.87
CA THR A 55 -1.15 -9.97 19.95
C THR A 55 -2.16 -8.98 20.51
N HIS A 56 -2.16 -7.73 20.04
CA HIS A 56 -3.12 -6.72 20.48
C HIS A 56 -4.54 -7.05 19.98
N GLN A 57 -5.55 -6.72 20.78
CA GLN A 57 -6.97 -7.00 20.49
C GLN A 57 -7.42 -6.41 19.15
N ARG A 58 -7.00 -5.21 18.78
CA ARG A 58 -7.19 -4.64 17.42
C ARG A 58 -6.87 -5.60 16.26
N CYS A 59 -5.85 -6.46 16.41
CA CYS A 59 -5.46 -7.44 15.40
C CYS A 59 -6.20 -8.77 15.63
N MET A 60 -6.14 -9.27 16.86
CA MET A 60 -6.69 -10.59 17.23
C MET A 60 -8.22 -10.66 17.16
N ASN A 61 -8.92 -9.55 17.38
CA ASN A 61 -10.38 -9.51 17.31
C ASN A 61 -10.90 -9.62 15.86
N CYS A 62 -10.09 -9.23 14.88
CA CYS A 62 -10.43 -9.35 13.45
C CYS A 62 -9.96 -10.69 12.86
N HIS A 63 -8.88 -11.27 13.40
CA HIS A 63 -8.36 -12.58 13.01
C HIS A 63 -8.41 -13.61 14.16
N PRO A 64 -9.60 -13.92 14.70
CA PRO A 64 -9.74 -14.92 15.75
C PRO A 64 -9.69 -16.34 15.18
N ASN A 65 -9.27 -17.30 16.00
CA ASN A 65 -9.15 -18.71 15.60
C ASN A 65 -10.50 -19.42 15.38
N ASP A 66 -11.59 -18.84 15.87
CA ASP A 66 -12.96 -19.36 15.75
C ASP A 66 -13.74 -18.71 14.59
N ASN A 67 -13.09 -17.85 13.80
CA ASN A 67 -13.70 -17.08 12.71
C ASN A 67 -14.90 -16.20 13.14
N ILE A 68 -15.02 -15.85 14.42
CA ILE A 68 -16.08 -14.97 14.94
C ILE A 68 -15.45 -13.64 15.35
N PRO A 69 -15.58 -12.56 14.55
CA PRO A 69 -15.07 -11.25 14.90
C PRO A 69 -15.49 -10.81 16.31
N LYS A 70 -14.56 -10.21 17.04
CA LYS A 70 -14.77 -9.73 18.41
C LYS A 70 -14.78 -8.20 18.47
N GLN A 71 -15.35 -7.64 19.53
CA GLN A 71 -15.49 -6.19 19.73
C GLN A 71 -14.96 -5.76 21.10
N GLY A 72 -14.26 -4.62 21.09
CA GLY A 72 -13.75 -3.97 22.29
C GLY A 72 -12.55 -4.67 22.92
N ASP A 73 -12.10 -4.11 24.04
CA ASP A 73 -10.91 -4.58 24.75
C ASP A 73 -11.16 -5.83 25.61
N GLU A 74 -12.40 -6.31 25.67
CA GLU A 74 -12.75 -7.56 26.35
C GLU A 74 -12.98 -8.72 25.35
N SER A 75 -12.82 -8.45 24.05
CA SER A 75 -12.95 -9.43 22.97
C SER A 75 -14.28 -10.20 22.99
N HIS A 76 -15.39 -9.51 23.28
CA HIS A 76 -16.74 -10.08 23.19
C HIS A 76 -17.10 -10.37 21.73
N PRO A 77 -17.87 -11.43 21.44
CA PRO A 77 -18.42 -11.64 20.09
C PRO A 77 -19.11 -10.37 19.57
N HIS A 78 -18.85 -10.02 18.32
CA HIS A 78 -19.45 -8.85 17.71
C HIS A 78 -20.98 -8.95 17.71
N ASN A 79 -21.66 -7.94 18.26
CA ASN A 79 -23.08 -7.99 18.61
C ASN A 79 -24.04 -8.28 17.44
N PHE A 80 -23.61 -8.00 16.21
CA PHE A 80 -24.41 -8.18 15.01
C PHE A 80 -24.38 -9.61 14.44
N GLY A 81 -23.83 -10.59 15.19
CA GLY A 81 -23.83 -12.00 14.78
C GLY A 81 -23.03 -12.25 13.49
N VAL A 82 -22.01 -11.43 13.24
CA VAL A 82 -21.15 -11.59 12.07
C VAL A 82 -20.17 -12.73 12.31
N ALA A 83 -19.86 -13.45 11.23
CA ALA A 83 -18.84 -14.49 11.21
C ALA A 83 -18.03 -14.36 9.90
N GLY A 84 -16.80 -14.85 9.90
CA GLY A 84 -16.00 -15.02 8.70
C GLY A 84 -16.69 -16.02 7.77
N GLY A 85 -16.84 -15.64 6.50
CA GLY A 85 -17.32 -16.54 5.45
C GLY A 85 -16.16 -17.23 4.73
N GLU A 86 -16.48 -17.88 3.61
CA GLU A 86 -15.50 -18.64 2.83
C GLU A 86 -14.41 -17.72 2.24
N ASN A 87 -13.15 -18.18 2.30
CA ASN A 87 -11.99 -17.44 1.78
C ASN A 87 -11.83 -16.03 2.39
N ASP A 88 -12.05 -15.87 3.70
CA ASP A 88 -11.93 -14.60 4.43
C ASP A 88 -12.87 -13.49 3.92
N HIS A 89 -13.93 -13.85 3.20
CA HIS A 89 -14.97 -12.93 2.75
C HIS A 89 -16.18 -12.98 3.68
N GLY A 90 -16.87 -11.84 3.87
CA GLY A 90 -18.11 -11.79 4.64
C GLY A 90 -19.22 -12.68 4.04
N PHE A 91 -20.18 -13.08 4.89
CA PHE A 91 -21.37 -13.83 4.44
C PHE A 91 -22.13 -13.09 3.33
N GLN A 92 -22.92 -13.84 2.54
CA GLN A 92 -23.65 -13.32 1.38
C GLN A 92 -24.52 -12.09 1.69
N ALA A 93 -25.06 -11.98 2.90
CA ALA A 93 -25.89 -10.87 3.36
C ALA A 93 -25.10 -9.62 3.82
N ILE A 94 -23.76 -9.66 3.84
CA ILE A 94 -22.87 -8.59 4.34
C ILE A 94 -22.02 -8.01 3.19
N LYS A 95 -22.37 -8.30 1.92
CA LYS A 95 -21.67 -7.76 0.76
C LYS A 95 -22.16 -6.34 0.45
N CYS A 96 -21.27 -5.47 -0.03
CA CYS A 96 -21.63 -4.09 -0.39
C CYS A 96 -22.75 -4.01 -1.43
N THR A 97 -22.91 -5.03 -2.27
CA THR A 97 -23.94 -5.14 -3.32
C THR A 97 -25.29 -5.67 -2.83
N THR A 98 -25.43 -5.94 -1.53
CA THR A 98 -26.66 -6.50 -0.95
C THR A 98 -27.75 -5.44 -0.73
N CYS A 99 -27.36 -4.17 -0.55
CA CYS A 99 -28.24 -3.01 -0.43
C CYS A 99 -28.16 -2.15 -1.69
#